data_AF-A0A524GXG8-F1
#
_entry.id   AF-A0A524GXG8-F1
#
_cell.length_a   1.000
_cell.length_b   1.000
_cell.length_c   1.000
_cell.angle_alpha   90.00
_cell.angle_beta   90.00
_cell.angle_gamma   90.00
#
_symmetry.space_group_name_H-M   'P 1'
#
loop_
_entity.id
_entity.type
_entity.pdbx_description
1 polymer ?
#
loop_
_entity_poly.entity_id
_entity_poly.type
_entity_poly.pdbx_seq_one_letter_code
_entity_poly.pdbx_strand_id
1 'polypeptide(L)'
;MNEKRILEMDGRRSAHGFSLIEVMIALCIFSVGLLAIWSMHLTSIKGNANARGITDNVTVAAAKVEQLMALAYNDLVSGSEVDGNMNVDWQVQDECLGAVFQGHKCVQVHVSSTVNGKRVKEIRLDFIKANML
;
A
#
# COMPACT_ATOMS: atom_id res chain seq x y z
N MET A 1 43.74 -37.30 68.21
CA MET A 1 43.14 -36.19 68.96
C MET A 1 43.53 -34.91 68.21
N ASN A 2 42.71 -34.17 67.47
CA ASN A 2 41.26 -34.09 67.33
C ASN A 2 40.90 -33.55 65.94
N GLU A 3 39.87 -34.12 65.33
CA GLU A 3 39.09 -33.54 64.25
C GLU A 3 38.37 -32.27 64.72
N LYS A 4 38.43 -31.19 63.94
CA LYS A 4 37.38 -30.18 63.88
C LYS A 4 37.17 -29.76 62.43
N ARG A 5 36.40 -30.59 61.72
CA ARG A 5 35.75 -30.25 60.45
C ARG A 5 34.42 -29.58 60.83
N ILE A 6 34.26 -28.28 60.58
CA ILE A 6 33.00 -27.56 60.86
C ILE A 6 32.48 -26.96 59.54
N LEU A 7 31.63 -27.77 58.90
CA LEU A 7 30.41 -27.41 58.17
C LEU A 7 30.48 -26.25 57.17
N GLU A 8 30.84 -26.61 55.94
CA GLU A 8 30.39 -25.91 54.73
C GLU A 8 28.86 -26.02 54.66
N MET A 9 28.15 -24.90 54.88
CA MET A 9 26.71 -24.83 54.60
C MET A 9 26.52 -24.75 53.09
N ASP A 10 26.38 -25.91 52.44
CA ASP A 10 25.83 -26.00 51.08
C ASP A 10 24.36 -25.56 51.15
N GLY A 11 24.15 -24.26 51.02
CA GLY A 11 22.85 -23.67 50.80
C GLY A 11 22.33 -24.10 49.44
N ARG A 12 21.82 -25.33 49.36
CA ARG A 12 21.07 -25.81 48.20
C ARG A 12 19.86 -24.91 48.03
N ARG A 13 20.00 -23.88 47.19
CA ARG A 13 18.85 -23.20 46.59
C ARG A 13 18.09 -24.27 45.84
N SER A 14 16.94 -24.66 46.37
CA SER A 14 15.99 -25.49 45.65
C SER A 14 15.56 -24.71 44.42
N ALA A 15 16.17 -25.02 43.28
CA ALA A 15 15.76 -24.53 41.97
C ALA A 15 14.47 -25.27 41.62
N HIS A 16 13.35 -24.76 42.12
CA HIS A 16 12.03 -25.26 41.77
C HIS A 16 11.80 -24.97 40.27
N GLY A 17 11.71 -26.03 39.46
CA GLY A 17 11.32 -25.94 38.05
C GLY A 17 9.83 -25.61 37.92
N PHE A 18 9.45 -25.06 36.77
CA PHE A 18 8.04 -24.77 36.46
C PHE A 18 7.21 -26.07 36.41
N SER A 19 5.99 -25.99 36.93
CA SER A 19 5.03 -27.09 36.78
C SER A 19 4.44 -27.12 35.37
N LEU A 20 4.13 -28.30 34.84
CA LEU A 20 3.51 -28.44 33.51
C LEU A 20 2.19 -27.66 33.42
N ILE A 21 1.40 -27.65 34.50
CA ILE A 21 0.15 -26.90 34.56
C ILE A 21 0.38 -25.37 34.49
N GLU A 22 1.48 -24.88 35.03
CA GLU A 22 1.84 -23.46 35.03
C GLU A 22 2.15 -22.98 33.60
N VAL A 23 2.91 -23.79 32.86
CA VAL A 23 3.20 -23.51 31.44
C VAL A 23 1.93 -23.58 30.60
N MET A 24 1.04 -24.54 30.85
CA MET A 24 -0.24 -24.62 30.14
C MET A 24 -1.12 -23.38 30.38
N ILE A 25 -1.23 -22.93 31.63
CA ILE A 25 -1.99 -21.72 31.97
C ILE A 25 -1.35 -20.49 31.31
N ALA A 26 -0.01 -20.38 31.34
CA ALA A 26 0.71 -19.29 30.67
C ALA A 26 0.44 -19.27 29.15
N LEU A 27 0.46 -20.42 28.49
CA LEU A 27 0.17 -20.55 27.06
C LEU A 27 -1.28 -20.20 26.72
N CYS A 28 -2.24 -20.55 27.59
CA CYS A 28 -3.64 -20.17 27.42
C CYS A 28 -3.80 -18.64 27.46
N ILE A 29 -3.23 -17.98 28.47
CA ILE A 29 -3.29 -16.52 28.62
C ILE A 29 -2.57 -15.83 27.44
N PHE A 30 -1.41 -16.34 27.04
CA PHE A 30 -0.65 -15.85 25.90
C PHE A 30 -1.45 -15.94 24.59
N SER A 31 -2.14 -17.06 24.36
CA SER A 31 -2.93 -17.27 23.15
C SER A 31 -4.10 -16.29 23.04
N VAL A 32 -4.77 -15.98 24.16
CA VAL A 32 -5.83 -14.95 24.19
C VAL A 32 -5.26 -13.57 23.85
N GLY A 33 -4.07 -13.24 24.37
CA GLY A 33 -3.36 -12.00 24.01
C GLY A 33 -2.98 -11.93 22.53
N LEU A 34 -2.56 -13.06 21.94
CA LEU A 34 -2.15 -13.11 20.53
C LEU A 34 -3.33 -12.89 19.56
N LEU A 35 -4.53 -13.38 19.90
CA LEU A 35 -5.73 -13.14 19.11
C LEU A 35 -6.10 -11.65 19.02
N ALA A 36 -5.81 -10.87 20.06
CA ALA A 36 -6.00 -9.42 20.00
C ALA A 36 -5.11 -8.77 18.92
N ILE A 37 -3.85 -9.22 18.80
CA ILE A 37 -2.86 -8.73 17.81
C ILE A 37 -3.22 -9.18 16.39
N TRP A 38 -3.86 -10.34 16.24
CA TRP A 38 -4.27 -10.86 14.92
C TRP A 38 -5.12 -9.87 14.11
N SER A 39 -5.96 -9.08 14.79
CA SER A 39 -6.78 -8.03 14.15
C SER A 39 -5.93 -6.97 13.44
N MET A 40 -4.78 -6.60 14.01
CA MET A 40 -3.81 -5.70 13.40
C MET A 40 -3.17 -6.34 12.17
N HIS A 41 -2.80 -7.62 12.26
CA HIS A 41 -2.16 -8.34 11.15
C HIS A 41 -3.06 -8.39 9.91
N LEU A 42 -4.35 -8.67 10.10
CA LEU A 42 -5.35 -8.62 9.01
C LEU A 42 -5.48 -7.22 8.41
N THR A 43 -5.46 -6.19 9.25
CA THR A 43 -5.55 -4.80 8.81
C THR A 43 -4.32 -4.39 8.01
N SER A 44 -3.11 -4.78 8.44
CA SER A 44 -1.87 -4.53 7.69
C SER A 44 -1.86 -5.21 6.33
N ILE A 45 -2.33 -6.47 6.24
CA ILE A 45 -2.42 -7.16 4.94
C ILE A 45 -3.36 -6.42 3.99
N LYS A 46 -4.56 -6.06 4.46
CA LYS A 46 -5.54 -5.32 3.66
C LYS A 46 -5.02 -3.93 3.29
N GLY A 47 -4.36 -3.25 4.21
CA GLY A 47 -3.73 -1.95 4.00
C GLY A 47 -2.66 -2.01 2.93
N ASN A 48 -1.76 -2.99 3.00
CA ASN A 48 -0.69 -3.17 2.02
C ASN A 48 -1.23 -3.54 0.63
N ALA A 49 -2.22 -4.45 0.56
CA ALA A 49 -2.86 -4.79 -0.71
C ALA A 49 -3.55 -3.57 -1.35
N ASN A 50 -4.20 -2.73 -0.54
CA ASN A 50 -4.82 -1.50 -0.99
C ASN A 50 -3.79 -0.46 -1.46
N ALA A 51 -2.70 -0.27 -0.70
CA ALA A 51 -1.62 0.64 -1.08
C ALA A 51 -0.98 0.22 -2.40
N ARG A 52 -0.71 -1.08 -2.57
CA ARG A 52 -0.18 -1.63 -3.82
C ARG A 52 -1.09 -1.33 -5.02
N GLY A 53 -2.40 -1.55 -4.90
CA GLY A 53 -3.34 -1.25 -5.97
C GLY A 53 -3.38 0.25 -6.34
N ILE A 54 -3.18 1.15 -5.37
CA ILE A 54 -3.06 2.59 -5.66
C ILE A 54 -1.76 2.88 -6.40
N THR A 55 -0.63 2.31 -5.94
CA THR A 55 0.67 2.48 -6.60
C THR A 55 0.63 2.03 -8.05
N ASP A 56 0.06 0.84 -8.32
CA ASP A 56 -0.04 0.30 -9.68
C ASP A 56 -0.84 1.26 -10.58
N ASN A 57 -1.98 1.78 -10.11
CA ASN A 57 -2.78 2.76 -10.85
C ASN A 57 -2.02 4.07 -11.13
N VAL A 58 -1.24 4.57 -10.16
CA VAL A 58 -0.43 5.79 -10.33
C VAL A 58 0.64 5.54 -11.40
N THR A 59 1.29 4.38 -11.37
CA THR A 59 2.33 4.03 -12.34
C THR A 59 1.75 4.00 -13.76
N VAL A 60 0.57 3.40 -13.96
CA VAL A 60 -0.09 3.38 -15.28
C VAL A 60 -0.53 4.79 -15.70
N ALA A 61 -1.13 5.56 -14.79
CA ALA A 61 -1.54 6.94 -15.08
C ALA A 61 -0.34 7.80 -15.50
N ALA A 62 0.77 7.70 -14.76
CA ALA A 62 1.99 8.44 -15.04
C ALA A 62 2.61 8.03 -16.38
N ALA A 63 2.71 6.73 -16.67
CA ALA A 63 3.19 6.24 -17.96
C ALA A 63 2.32 6.76 -19.11
N LYS A 64 1.00 6.81 -18.92
CA LYS A 64 0.09 7.36 -19.93
C LYS A 64 0.28 8.86 -20.14
N VAL A 65 0.45 9.61 -19.06
CA VAL A 65 0.77 11.05 -19.13
C VAL A 65 2.08 11.27 -19.88
N GLU A 66 3.13 10.49 -19.62
CA GLU A 66 4.40 10.56 -20.36
C GLU A 66 4.23 10.31 -21.87
N GLN A 67 3.45 9.29 -22.25
CA GLN A 67 3.14 9.01 -23.65
C GLN A 67 2.41 10.19 -24.31
N LEU A 68 1.37 10.72 -23.67
CA LEU A 68 0.59 11.85 -24.21
C LEU A 68 1.41 13.15 -24.25
N MET A 69 2.31 13.35 -23.30
CA MET A 69 3.25 14.47 -23.31
C MET A 69 4.26 14.37 -24.46
N ALA A 70 4.63 13.16 -24.89
CA ALA A 70 5.56 12.95 -26.01
C ALA A 70 4.93 13.16 -27.41
N LEU A 71 3.60 13.06 -27.55
CA LEU A 71 2.91 13.25 -28.84
C LEU A 71 3.03 14.69 -29.38
N ALA A 72 2.79 14.95 -30.66
CA ALA A 72 2.73 16.33 -31.16
C ALA A 72 1.42 17.03 -30.71
N TYR A 73 1.41 18.36 -30.54
CA TYR A 73 0.21 19.10 -30.12
C TYR A 73 -1.05 18.76 -30.96
N ASN A 74 -0.87 18.58 -32.27
CA ASN A 74 -1.95 18.26 -33.21
C ASN A 74 -2.46 16.82 -33.09
N ASP A 75 -1.61 15.90 -32.64
CA ASP A 75 -1.94 14.47 -32.52
C ASP A 75 -2.57 14.12 -31.16
N LEU A 76 -2.59 15.08 -30.21
CA LEU A 76 -3.29 14.89 -28.95
C LEU A 76 -4.81 14.92 -29.17
N VAL A 77 -5.42 13.76 -29.01
CA VAL A 77 -6.86 13.50 -29.07
C VAL A 77 -7.31 12.67 -27.87
N SER A 78 -8.57 12.83 -27.46
CA SER A 78 -9.19 12.01 -26.41
C SER A 78 -9.27 10.53 -26.80
N GLY A 79 -9.23 9.65 -25.81
CA GLY A 79 -9.29 8.21 -26.05
C GLY A 79 -9.46 7.40 -24.78
N SER A 80 -9.53 6.09 -24.96
CA SER A 80 -9.61 5.14 -23.86
C SER A 80 -8.97 3.82 -24.24
N GLU A 81 -8.33 3.17 -23.28
CA GLU A 81 -7.74 1.85 -23.42
C GLU A 81 -7.92 1.03 -22.14
N VAL A 82 -7.66 -0.27 -22.25
CA VAL A 82 -7.65 -1.19 -21.12
C VAL A 82 -6.25 -1.76 -21.00
N ASP A 83 -5.62 -1.56 -19.85
CA ASP A 83 -4.31 -2.14 -19.51
C ASP A 83 -4.50 -3.16 -18.38
N GLY A 84 -4.57 -4.44 -18.75
CA GLY A 84 -4.86 -5.53 -17.82
C GLY A 84 -6.25 -5.39 -17.16
N ASN A 85 -6.28 -5.05 -15.87
CA ASN A 85 -7.52 -4.87 -15.08
C ASN A 85 -7.89 -3.38 -14.85
N MET A 86 -7.11 -2.49 -15.46
CA MET A 86 -7.26 -1.04 -15.38
C MET A 86 -7.92 -0.51 -16.65
N ASN A 87 -8.92 0.34 -16.50
CA ASN A 87 -9.43 1.16 -17.60
C ASN A 87 -8.78 2.53 -17.50
N VAL A 88 -8.16 2.94 -18.59
CA VAL A 88 -7.46 4.22 -18.73
C VAL A 88 -8.23 5.04 -19.75
N ASP A 89 -8.77 6.18 -19.36
CA ASP A 89 -9.43 7.11 -20.27
C ASP A 89 -8.77 8.48 -20.17
N TRP A 90 -8.71 9.22 -21.28
CA TRP A 90 -8.18 10.56 -21.29
C TRP A 90 -9.02 11.49 -22.14
N GLN A 91 -9.21 12.69 -21.62
CA GLN A 91 -9.98 13.74 -22.26
C GLN A 91 -9.07 14.92 -22.57
N VAL A 92 -9.09 15.35 -23.83
CA VAL A 92 -8.36 16.50 -24.33
C VAL A 92 -9.37 17.64 -24.55
N GLN A 93 -9.10 18.77 -23.92
CA GLN A 93 -9.90 19.98 -24.04
C GLN A 93 -9.02 21.13 -24.55
N ASP A 94 -9.38 21.66 -25.72
CA ASP A 94 -8.77 22.87 -26.27
C ASP A 94 -9.12 24.10 -25.43
N GLU A 95 -8.17 25.02 -25.31
CA GLU A 95 -8.34 26.37 -24.76
C GLU A 95 -8.91 26.41 -23.32
N CYS A 96 -8.64 25.38 -22.52
CA CYS A 96 -9.17 25.22 -21.16
C CYS A 96 -8.86 26.36 -20.16
N LEU A 97 -7.77 27.11 -20.33
CA LEU A 97 -7.39 28.27 -19.50
C LEU A 97 -8.13 29.58 -19.86
N GLY A 98 -9.10 29.53 -20.78
CA GLY A 98 -9.92 30.67 -21.20
C GLY A 98 -9.44 31.31 -22.51
N ALA A 99 -10.38 31.91 -23.24
CA ALA A 99 -10.23 32.37 -24.63
C ALA A 99 -9.17 33.47 -24.87
N VAL A 100 -8.60 34.04 -23.81
CA VAL A 100 -7.55 35.07 -23.90
C VAL A 100 -6.18 34.45 -24.16
N PHE A 101 -5.99 33.20 -23.74
CA PHE A 101 -4.79 32.42 -24.00
C PHE A 101 -5.15 31.40 -25.09
N GLN A 102 -4.38 31.36 -26.18
CA GLN A 102 -4.60 30.42 -27.28
C GLN A 102 -3.41 29.47 -27.40
N GLY A 103 -3.64 28.32 -28.03
CA GLY A 103 -2.59 27.34 -28.27
C GLY A 103 -2.26 26.47 -27.06
N HIS A 104 -3.24 26.16 -26.20
CA HIS A 104 -3.08 25.16 -25.15
C HIS A 104 -4.22 24.14 -25.15
N LYS A 105 -3.87 22.91 -24.77
CA LYS A 105 -4.78 21.80 -24.50
C LYS A 105 -4.63 21.37 -23.05
N CYS A 106 -5.72 21.22 -22.32
CA CYS A 106 -5.73 20.47 -21.07
C CYS A 106 -5.97 19.01 -21.39
N VAL A 107 -5.22 18.14 -20.74
CA VAL A 107 -5.37 16.69 -20.85
C VAL A 107 -5.64 16.16 -19.46
N GLN A 108 -6.77 15.51 -19.30
CA GLN A 108 -7.15 14.82 -18.07
C GLN A 108 -7.04 13.34 -18.31
N VAL A 109 -6.16 12.66 -17.58
CA VAL A 109 -5.97 11.22 -17.63
C VAL A 109 -6.63 10.60 -16.42
N HIS A 110 -7.44 9.60 -16.64
CA HIS A 110 -8.25 8.92 -15.66
C HIS A 110 -7.94 7.43 -15.67
N VAL A 111 -7.58 6.87 -14.53
CA VAL A 111 -7.29 5.45 -14.39
C VAL A 111 -8.20 4.86 -13.33
N SER A 112 -8.94 3.82 -13.71
CA SER A 112 -9.86 3.13 -12.82
C SER A 112 -9.62 1.64 -12.80
N SER A 113 -9.54 1.07 -11.60
CA SER A 113 -9.30 -0.38 -11.44
C SER A 113 -10.55 -1.09 -11.00
N THR A 114 -10.78 -2.24 -11.61
CA THR A 114 -11.91 -3.10 -11.27
C THR A 114 -11.42 -4.34 -10.54
N VAL A 115 -11.97 -4.61 -9.36
CA VAL A 115 -11.74 -5.87 -8.63
C VAL A 115 -13.11 -6.46 -8.33
N ASN A 116 -13.33 -7.71 -8.74
CA ASN A 116 -14.61 -8.42 -8.63
C ASN A 116 -15.80 -7.63 -9.22
N GLY A 117 -15.60 -6.98 -10.38
CA GLY A 117 -16.64 -6.22 -11.08
C GLY A 117 -17.04 -4.89 -10.42
N LYS A 118 -16.40 -4.50 -9.30
CA LYS A 118 -16.59 -3.18 -8.68
C LYS A 118 -15.40 -2.28 -8.99
N ARG A 119 -15.67 -1.03 -9.39
CA ARG A 119 -14.64 0.02 -9.49
C ARG A 119 -14.18 0.36 -8.08
N VAL A 120 -12.91 0.10 -7.78
CA VAL A 120 -12.40 0.16 -6.40
C VAL A 120 -11.50 1.36 -6.17
N LYS A 121 -10.79 1.80 -7.22
CA LYS A 121 -9.80 2.88 -7.16
C LYS A 121 -9.83 3.69 -8.43
N GLU A 122 -9.67 4.98 -8.27
CA GLU A 122 -9.75 5.98 -9.31
C GLU A 122 -8.65 7.01 -9.07
N ILE A 123 -7.87 7.30 -10.10
CA ILE A 123 -6.79 8.27 -10.07
C ILE A 123 -6.97 9.18 -11.28
N ARG A 124 -6.81 10.48 -11.05
CA ARG A 124 -6.83 11.49 -12.10
C ARG A 124 -5.51 12.26 -12.08
N LEU A 125 -4.86 12.35 -13.23
CA LEU A 125 -3.70 13.20 -13.47
C LEU A 125 -4.03 14.17 -14.59
N ASP A 126 -3.82 15.45 -14.33
CA ASP A 126 -4.12 16.51 -15.27
C ASP A 126 -2.82 17.23 -15.65
N PHE A 127 -2.64 17.50 -16.93
CA PHE A 127 -1.53 18.33 -17.42
C PHE A 127 -1.98 19.25 -18.54
N ILE A 128 -1.19 20.29 -18.79
CA ILE A 128 -1.44 21.26 -19.85
C ILE A 128 -0.32 21.14 -20.87
N LYS A 129 -0.70 21.11 -22.13
CA LYS A 129 0.23 21.12 -23.26
C LYS A 129 0.03 22.39 -24.07
N ALA A 130 1.09 23.18 -24.18
CA ALA A 130 1.11 24.34 -25.05
C ALA A 130 1.64 23.96 -26.45
N ASN A 131 1.13 24.64 -27.47
CA ASN A 131 1.67 24.64 -28.81
C ASN A 131 2.90 25.55 -28.84
N MET A 132 4.08 25.01 -29.14
CA MET A 132 5.34 25.78 -29.18
C MET A 132 5.69 26.27 -30.60
N LEU A 133 4.67 26.55 -31.43
CA LEU A 133 4.83 27.11 -32.77
C LEU A 133 4.66 28.63 -32.77
#